data_AF-A0A3R5YV06-F1
#
_entry.id   AF-A0A3R5YV06-F1
#
_cell.length_a   1.000
_cell.length_b   1.000
_cell.length_c   1.000
_cell.angle_alpha   90.00
_cell.angle_beta   90.00
_cell.angle_gamma   90.00
#
_symmetry.space_group_name_H-M   'P 1'
#
loop_
_entity.id
_entity.type
_entity.pdbx_description
1 polymer ?
#
loop_
_entity_poly.entity_id
_entity_poly.type
_entity_poly.pdbx_seq_one_letter_code
_entity_poly.pdbx_strand_id
1 'polypeptide(L)'
;MKNKILLVLVSLLVISCRVFNKKYTPDRQNTLFMNYLKSRGIDPDTVKVFSRYYDDHFWYKQEQKRQALLKNPYLKINEVYYYSYGDIRLVLFSDDGEMYRNKFNINHHFIEIIGDTLVKIKEPIELWSYASFELRGSKLYTLTKERAPYNEWYQTITYNFRNDSIIADKMYKSDLYYKKKWLATTREAYGIKMVHKPELRIKKRTEKLDDRYEVNTFVITGEFKLK
;
A
#
# COMPACT_ATOMS: atom_id res chain seq x y z
N MET A 1 -48.61 5.74 -25.43
CA MET A 1 -47.11 5.78 -25.30
C MET A 1 -46.62 6.06 -23.88
N LYS A 2 -47.25 6.96 -23.09
CA LYS A 2 -46.85 7.26 -21.70
C LYS A 2 -46.74 6.01 -20.79
N ASN A 3 -47.68 5.05 -20.88
CA ASN A 3 -47.65 3.85 -20.03
C ASN A 3 -46.49 2.88 -20.34
N LYS A 4 -45.98 2.86 -21.58
CA LYS A 4 -44.83 2.01 -21.95
C LYS A 4 -43.50 2.60 -21.42
N ILE A 5 -43.38 3.92 -21.38
CA ILE A 5 -42.20 4.63 -20.86
C ILE A 5 -42.10 4.48 -19.34
N LEU A 6 -43.24 4.57 -18.63
CA LEU A 6 -43.30 4.35 -17.18
C LEU A 6 -42.87 2.93 -16.80
N LEU A 7 -43.29 1.93 -17.58
CA LEU A 7 -42.97 0.52 -17.33
C LEU A 7 -41.46 0.23 -17.55
N VAL A 8 -40.85 0.88 -18.54
CA VAL A 8 -39.40 0.81 -18.79
C VAL A 8 -38.61 1.49 -17.65
N LEU A 9 -39.04 2.68 -17.20
CA LEU A 9 -38.39 3.38 -16.08
C LEU A 9 -38.49 2.61 -14.75
N VAL A 10 -39.65 2.02 -14.46
CA VAL A 10 -39.84 1.18 -13.27
C VAL A 10 -38.98 -0.07 -13.37
N SER A 11 -38.90 -0.74 -14.54
CA SER A 11 -38.04 -1.91 -14.71
C SER A 11 -36.54 -1.60 -14.55
N LEU A 12 -36.07 -0.43 -14.98
CA LEU A 12 -34.70 0.04 -14.75
C LEU A 12 -34.41 0.31 -13.25
N LEU A 13 -35.39 0.78 -12.49
CA LEU A 13 -35.31 0.96 -11.03
C LEU A 13 -35.27 -0.39 -10.28
N VAL A 14 -35.99 -1.43 -10.73
CA VAL A 14 -35.93 -2.76 -10.09
C VAL A 14 -34.60 -3.47 -10.40
N ILE A 15 -34.04 -3.27 -11.59
CA ILE A 15 -32.73 -3.82 -11.96
C ILE A 15 -31.61 -3.11 -11.17
N SER A 16 -31.70 -1.80 -10.94
CA SER A 16 -30.68 -1.07 -10.17
C SER A 16 -30.67 -1.46 -8.67
N CYS A 17 -31.81 -1.79 -8.07
CA CYS A 17 -31.87 -2.28 -6.69
C CYS A 17 -31.26 -3.68 -6.49
N ARG A 18 -31.28 -4.58 -7.50
CA ARG A 18 -30.67 -5.92 -7.38
C ARG A 18 -29.14 -5.90 -7.44
N VAL A 19 -28.53 -4.89 -8.04
CA VAL A 19 -27.08 -4.84 -8.28
C VAL A 19 -26.29 -4.41 -7.03
N PHE A 20 -26.93 -3.81 -6.02
CA PHE A 20 -26.24 -3.28 -4.83
C PHE A 20 -26.31 -4.13 -3.56
N ASN A 21 -27.03 -5.25 -3.57
CA ASN A 21 -26.99 -6.17 -2.44
C ASN A 21 -25.72 -7.04 -2.53
N LYS A 22 -24.64 -6.62 -1.88
CA LYS A 22 -23.58 -7.55 -1.46
C LYS A 22 -24.29 -8.70 -0.74
N LYS A 23 -24.35 -9.88 -1.35
CA LYS A 23 -24.93 -11.06 -0.73
C LYS A 23 -24.21 -11.28 0.60
N TYR A 24 -24.92 -11.15 1.70
CA TYR A 24 -24.48 -11.68 2.98
C TYR A 24 -24.12 -13.15 2.74
N THR A 25 -22.85 -13.47 2.92
CA THR A 25 -22.38 -14.85 2.88
C THR A 25 -22.44 -15.33 4.32
N PRO A 26 -23.34 -16.28 4.65
CA PRO A 26 -23.39 -16.86 5.98
C PRO A 26 -22.00 -17.29 6.43
N ASP A 27 -21.67 -17.13 7.71
CA ASP A 27 -20.33 -17.40 8.25
C ASP A 27 -19.80 -18.77 7.83
N ARG A 28 -20.66 -19.79 7.86
CA ARG A 28 -20.36 -21.18 7.44
C ARG A 28 -20.00 -21.34 5.96
N GLN A 29 -20.42 -20.41 5.11
CA GLN A 29 -20.07 -20.39 3.69
C GLN A 29 -18.75 -19.65 3.42
N ASN A 30 -18.16 -18.99 4.43
CA ASN A 30 -16.85 -18.37 4.32
C ASN A 30 -15.75 -19.43 4.48
N THR A 31 -15.40 -20.11 3.39
CA THR A 31 -14.42 -21.21 3.38
C THR A 31 -13.08 -20.82 4.01
N LEU A 32 -12.60 -19.60 3.79
CA LEU A 32 -11.34 -19.12 4.39
C LEU A 32 -11.41 -19.07 5.92
N PHE A 33 -12.51 -18.55 6.45
CA PHE A 33 -12.74 -18.49 7.89
C PHE A 33 -12.96 -19.87 8.51
N MET A 34 -13.71 -20.75 7.83
CA MET A 34 -13.88 -22.14 8.28
C MET A 34 -12.55 -22.91 8.33
N ASN A 35 -11.69 -22.73 7.32
CA ASN A 35 -10.36 -23.35 7.29
C ASN A 35 -9.45 -22.79 8.39
N TYR A 36 -9.57 -21.49 8.70
CA TYR A 36 -8.87 -20.90 9.84
C TYR A 36 -9.28 -21.57 11.17
N LEU A 37 -10.58 -21.74 11.44
CA LEU A 37 -11.05 -22.40 12.66
C LEU A 37 -10.52 -23.84 12.77
N LYS A 38 -10.60 -24.62 11.68
CA LYS A 38 -10.06 -25.97 11.61
C LYS A 38 -8.56 -26.02 11.88
N SER A 39 -7.79 -25.06 11.35
CA SER A 39 -6.34 -24.95 11.60
C SER A 39 -5.98 -24.69 13.06
N ARG A 40 -6.95 -24.21 13.86
CA ARG A 40 -6.83 -23.99 15.31
C ARG A 40 -7.43 -25.13 16.14
N GLY A 41 -7.81 -26.23 15.50
CA GLY A 41 -8.46 -27.37 16.16
C GLY A 41 -9.90 -27.08 16.60
N ILE A 42 -10.53 -26.03 16.09
CA ILE A 42 -11.90 -25.66 16.41
C ILE A 42 -12.81 -26.26 15.34
N ASP A 43 -13.71 -27.15 15.73
CA ASP A 43 -14.74 -27.69 14.84
C ASP A 43 -15.80 -26.59 14.55
N PRO A 44 -15.90 -26.09 13.30
CA PRO A 44 -16.87 -25.05 12.97
C PRO A 44 -18.32 -25.45 13.24
N ASP A 45 -18.66 -26.74 13.22
CA ASP A 45 -20.01 -27.25 13.48
C ASP A 45 -20.41 -27.11 14.95
N THR A 46 -19.43 -27.03 15.85
CA THR A 46 -19.66 -26.78 17.29
C THR A 46 -19.72 -25.30 17.67
N VAL A 47 -19.29 -24.39 16.78
CA VAL A 47 -19.25 -22.95 17.05
C VAL A 47 -20.64 -22.32 16.96
N LYS A 48 -21.13 -21.81 18.10
CA LYS A 48 -22.41 -21.08 18.20
C LYS A 48 -22.28 -19.58 17.91
N VAL A 49 -21.14 -18.97 18.25
CA VAL A 49 -20.89 -17.53 18.12
C VAL A 49 -19.56 -17.32 17.40
N PHE A 50 -19.64 -17.05 16.09
CA PHE A 50 -18.47 -16.86 15.23
C PHE A 50 -17.74 -15.54 15.49
N SER A 51 -18.45 -14.50 15.97
CA SER A 51 -17.90 -13.15 16.13
C SER A 51 -16.64 -13.08 16.99
N ARG A 52 -16.56 -13.91 18.04
CA ARG A 52 -15.39 -14.07 18.90
C ARG A 52 -14.10 -14.37 18.13
N TYR A 53 -14.20 -15.08 17.01
CA TYR A 53 -13.03 -15.55 16.26
C TYR A 53 -12.70 -14.66 15.07
N TYR A 54 -13.49 -13.62 14.80
CA TYR A 54 -13.26 -12.76 13.65
C TYR A 54 -12.02 -11.89 13.81
N ASP A 55 -11.78 -11.35 15.00
CA ASP A 55 -10.58 -10.55 15.26
C ASP A 55 -9.32 -11.40 15.13
N ASP A 56 -9.31 -12.60 15.72
CA ASP A 56 -8.18 -13.52 15.61
C ASP A 56 -7.94 -13.97 14.16
N HIS A 57 -9.01 -14.23 13.40
CA HIS A 57 -8.91 -14.55 11.97
C HIS A 57 -8.39 -13.37 11.16
N PHE A 58 -8.80 -12.14 11.49
CA PHE A 58 -8.31 -10.92 10.86
C PHE A 58 -6.81 -10.79 11.09
N TRP A 59 -6.34 -10.85 12.34
CA TRP A 59 -4.93 -10.76 12.68
C TRP A 59 -4.11 -11.90 12.09
N TYR A 60 -4.65 -13.12 12.08
CA TYR A 60 -4.03 -14.24 11.39
C TYR A 60 -3.82 -13.94 9.90
N LYS A 61 -4.83 -13.39 9.21
CA LYS A 61 -4.68 -13.00 7.80
C LYS A 61 -3.64 -11.91 7.60
N GLN A 62 -3.57 -10.92 8.49
CA GLN A 62 -2.53 -9.89 8.41
C GLN A 62 -1.13 -10.49 8.60
N GLU A 63 -0.96 -11.40 9.56
CA GLU A 63 0.31 -12.08 9.78
C GLU A 63 0.70 -12.94 8.58
N GLN A 64 -0.23 -13.67 7.95
CA GLN A 64 0.06 -14.42 6.73
C GLN A 64 0.53 -13.52 5.59
N LYS A 65 -0.10 -12.34 5.42
CA LYS A 65 0.36 -11.35 4.44
C LYS A 65 1.76 -10.82 4.77
N ARG A 66 2.00 -10.48 6.04
CA ARG A 66 3.30 -10.03 6.52
C ARG A 66 4.41 -11.05 6.24
N GLN A 67 4.15 -12.32 6.54
CA GLN A 67 5.08 -13.42 6.25
C GLN A 67 5.32 -13.60 4.75
N ALA A 68 4.30 -13.43 3.91
CA ALA A 68 4.48 -13.46 2.46
C ALA A 68 5.33 -12.30 1.94
N LEU A 69 5.17 -11.10 2.52
CA LEU A 69 6.03 -9.94 2.22
C LEU A 69 7.49 -10.21 2.60
N LEU A 70 7.74 -10.71 3.82
CA LEU A 70 9.10 -11.00 4.31
C LEU A 70 9.81 -12.09 3.52
N LYS A 71 9.07 -13.02 2.92
CA LYS A 71 9.62 -14.09 2.06
C LYS A 71 9.82 -13.65 0.61
N ASN A 72 9.40 -12.45 0.22
CA ASN A 72 9.54 -11.99 -1.15
C ASN A 72 11.02 -11.75 -1.49
N PRO A 73 11.56 -12.33 -2.57
CA PRO A 73 12.98 -12.19 -2.90
C PRO A 73 13.34 -10.82 -3.49
N TYR A 74 12.36 -10.12 -4.07
CA TYR A 74 12.56 -8.93 -4.89
C TYR A 74 12.46 -7.63 -4.10
N LEU A 75 11.53 -7.54 -3.15
CA LEU A 75 11.32 -6.37 -2.31
C LEU A 75 12.00 -6.55 -0.96
N LYS A 76 13.02 -5.76 -0.67
CA LYS A 76 13.64 -5.64 0.66
C LYS A 76 12.71 -4.83 1.56
N ILE A 77 12.07 -5.53 2.50
CA ILE A 77 11.12 -4.97 3.47
C ILE A 77 11.87 -4.35 4.64
N ASN A 78 11.38 -3.21 5.15
CA ASN A 78 12.00 -2.45 6.23
C ASN A 78 13.44 -1.98 5.91
N GLU A 79 13.77 -1.85 4.62
CA GLU A 79 15.02 -1.28 4.12
C GLU A 79 14.74 -0.05 3.25
N VAL A 80 15.74 0.84 3.12
CA VAL A 80 15.57 2.13 2.43
C VAL A 80 15.96 2.02 0.96
N TYR A 81 15.16 2.66 0.13
CA TYR A 81 15.44 2.93 -1.26
C TYR A 81 15.57 4.43 -1.50
N TYR A 82 16.42 4.77 -2.45
CA TYR A 82 16.65 6.12 -2.91
C TYR A 82 16.22 6.29 -4.36
N TYR A 83 15.61 7.42 -4.69
CA TYR A 83 15.54 7.92 -6.07
C TYR A 83 15.53 9.45 -6.10
N SER A 84 15.85 10.01 -7.26
CA SER A 84 15.75 11.45 -7.51
C SER A 84 14.87 11.75 -8.71
N TYR A 85 14.03 12.76 -8.56
CA TYR A 85 13.22 13.34 -9.62
C TYR A 85 12.98 14.82 -9.27
N GLY A 86 13.97 15.66 -9.58
CA GLY A 86 14.08 17.05 -9.07
C GLY A 86 14.53 17.10 -7.60
N ASP A 87 13.79 16.42 -6.73
CA ASP A 87 14.10 16.25 -5.30
C ASP A 87 14.68 14.87 -5.00
N ILE A 88 15.51 14.79 -3.97
CA ILE A 88 15.92 13.53 -3.33
C ILE A 88 14.71 12.94 -2.61
N ARG A 89 14.49 11.64 -2.78
CA ARG A 89 13.44 10.89 -2.09
C ARG A 89 14.00 9.63 -1.47
N LEU A 90 13.74 9.47 -0.19
CA LEU A 90 13.96 8.23 0.55
C LEU A 90 12.63 7.52 0.74
N VAL A 91 12.59 6.23 0.46
CA VAL A 91 11.40 5.39 0.51
C VAL A 91 11.70 4.14 1.33
N LEU A 92 10.75 3.69 2.14
CA LEU A 92 10.80 2.41 2.83
C LEU A 92 9.47 1.69 2.64
N PHE A 93 9.52 0.40 2.31
CA PHE A 93 8.35 -0.47 2.26
C PHE A 93 8.31 -1.30 3.53
N SER A 94 7.31 -1.11 4.38
CA SER A 94 7.22 -1.78 5.67
C SER A 94 6.43 -3.07 5.61
N ASP A 95 6.61 -3.91 6.63
CA ASP A 95 5.93 -5.19 6.75
C ASP A 95 4.44 -5.05 7.12
N ASP A 96 3.97 -3.85 7.47
CA ASP A 96 2.55 -3.52 7.66
C ASP A 96 1.81 -3.20 6.35
N GLY A 97 2.49 -3.24 5.19
CA GLY A 97 1.87 -3.01 3.88
C GLY A 97 1.80 -1.54 3.45
N GLU A 98 2.47 -0.65 4.19
CA GLU A 98 2.59 0.76 3.86
C GLU A 98 3.97 1.11 3.27
N MET A 99 3.98 2.16 2.46
CA MET A 99 5.17 2.79 1.90
C MET A 99 5.36 4.14 2.58
N TYR A 100 6.50 4.27 3.24
CA TYR A 100 6.94 5.46 3.94
C TYR A 100 7.87 6.28 3.06
N ARG A 101 7.76 7.61 3.12
CA ARG A 101 8.57 8.50 2.28
C ARG A 101 8.87 9.83 2.95
N ASN A 102 10.06 10.36 2.65
CA ASN A 102 10.36 11.79 2.77
C ASN A 102 10.96 12.30 1.44
N LYS A 103 10.77 13.58 1.13
CA LYS A 103 11.36 14.27 -0.01
C LYS A 103 12.02 15.57 0.45
N PHE A 104 13.20 15.86 -0.09
CA PHE A 104 13.94 17.07 0.22
C PHE A 104 14.86 17.44 -0.94
N ASN A 105 15.23 18.71 -1.02
CA ASN A 105 16.16 19.18 -2.04
C ASN A 105 17.61 18.89 -1.63
N ILE A 106 18.54 19.03 -2.59
CA ILE A 106 19.98 18.77 -2.36
C ILE A 106 20.63 19.72 -1.34
N ASN A 107 20.02 20.88 -1.10
CA ASN A 107 20.52 21.92 -0.20
C ASN A 107 19.83 21.90 1.17
N HIS A 108 19.09 20.83 1.48
CA HIS A 108 18.31 20.76 2.71
C HIS A 108 19.23 20.63 3.93
N HIS A 109 18.88 21.28 5.04
CA HIS A 109 19.70 21.30 6.26
C HIS A 109 19.99 19.90 6.83
N PHE A 110 19.09 18.95 6.61
CA PHE A 110 19.24 17.54 7.02
C PHE A 110 20.48 16.86 6.44
N ILE A 111 20.97 17.33 5.29
CA ILE A 111 22.03 16.65 4.55
C ILE A 111 23.21 17.56 4.23
N GLU A 112 24.33 16.92 3.93
CA GLU A 112 25.51 17.52 3.34
C GLU A 112 25.96 16.62 2.19
N ILE A 113 26.32 17.24 1.06
CA ILE A 113 26.87 16.52 -0.08
C ILE A 113 28.39 16.68 -0.04
N ILE A 114 29.09 15.56 0.08
CA ILE A 114 30.55 15.49 0.11
C ILE A 114 31.03 15.05 -1.28
N GLY A 115 31.80 15.92 -1.94
CA GLY A 115 32.14 15.76 -3.35
C GLY A 115 30.89 15.78 -4.24
N ASP A 116 30.83 14.92 -5.25
CA ASP A 116 29.73 14.93 -6.23
C ASP A 116 28.65 13.86 -5.96
N THR A 117 28.86 12.94 -5.01
CA THR A 117 28.03 11.72 -4.94
C THR A 117 27.71 11.20 -3.55
N LEU A 118 28.47 11.56 -2.52
CA LEU A 118 28.22 11.06 -1.16
C LEU A 118 27.29 12.02 -0.43
N VAL A 119 26.17 11.49 0.06
CA VAL A 119 25.23 12.24 0.89
C VAL A 119 25.41 11.79 2.34
N LYS A 120 25.72 12.74 3.21
CA LYS A 120 25.77 12.54 4.66
C LYS A 120 24.51 13.11 5.29
N ILE A 121 23.80 12.29 6.07
CA ILE A 121 22.64 12.72 6.86
C ILE A 121 23.15 13.31 8.17
N LYS A 122 23.12 14.64 8.29
CA LYS A 122 23.53 15.39 9.50
C LYS A 122 22.46 15.34 10.59
N GLU A 123 21.20 15.37 10.19
CA GLU A 123 20.06 15.31 11.10
C GLU A 123 19.14 14.15 10.70
N PRO A 124 18.61 13.40 11.67
CA PRO A 124 17.77 12.25 11.36
C PRO A 124 16.56 12.62 10.49
N ILE A 125 16.36 11.87 9.40
CA ILE A 125 15.28 12.13 8.45
C ILE A 125 14.11 11.21 8.75
N GLU A 126 12.95 11.78 9.03
CA GLU A 126 11.74 11.01 9.33
C GLU A 126 10.93 10.71 8.07
N LEU A 127 10.61 9.44 7.83
CA LEU A 127 9.73 8.99 6.76
C LEU A 127 8.32 8.82 7.32
N TRP A 128 7.34 9.37 6.59
CA TRP A 128 5.93 9.34 6.94
C TRP A 128 5.16 8.44 5.97
N SER A 129 4.05 7.85 6.43
CA SER A 129 3.19 7.04 5.55
C SER A 129 2.75 7.88 4.35
N TYR A 130 2.86 7.29 3.16
CA TYR A 130 2.60 8.00 1.91
C TYR A 130 1.71 7.21 0.95
N ALA A 131 1.86 5.89 0.88
CA ALA A 131 1.05 5.05 0.02
C ALA A 131 0.88 3.66 0.63
N SER A 132 -0.25 3.00 0.40
CA SER A 132 -0.32 1.55 0.60
C SER A 132 0.33 0.84 -0.58
N PHE A 133 0.78 -0.41 -0.40
CA PHE A 133 1.31 -1.21 -1.49
C PHE A 133 0.82 -2.66 -1.50
N GLU A 134 0.93 -3.28 -2.67
CA GLU A 134 0.62 -4.70 -2.87
C GLU A 134 1.63 -5.35 -3.83
N LEU A 135 2.06 -6.56 -3.50
CA LEU A 135 2.85 -7.41 -4.38
C LEU A 135 1.96 -8.42 -5.09
N ARG A 136 2.02 -8.46 -6.41
CA ARG A 136 1.30 -9.43 -7.26
C ARG A 136 2.30 -10.14 -8.16
N GLY A 137 2.76 -11.31 -7.73
CA GLY A 137 3.84 -12.02 -8.39
C GLY A 137 5.14 -11.19 -8.40
N SER A 138 5.67 -10.91 -9.58
CA SER A 138 6.89 -10.12 -9.78
C SER A 138 6.63 -8.63 -10.00
N LYS A 139 5.46 -8.12 -9.62
CA LYS A 139 5.08 -6.71 -9.76
C LYS A 139 4.70 -6.09 -8.44
N LEU A 140 5.13 -4.84 -8.24
CA LEU A 140 4.75 -4.01 -7.12
C LEU A 140 3.72 -2.98 -7.58
N TYR A 141 2.72 -2.75 -6.75
CA TYR A 141 1.68 -1.76 -6.94
C TYR A 141 1.67 -0.83 -5.74
N THR A 142 1.71 0.48 -5.94
CA THR A 142 1.48 1.46 -4.88
C THR A 142 0.16 2.18 -5.13
N LEU A 143 -0.51 2.59 -4.08
CA LEU A 143 -1.79 3.30 -4.13
C LEU A 143 -1.70 4.57 -3.28
N THR A 144 -1.75 5.71 -3.95
CA THR A 144 -1.79 7.03 -3.30
C THR A 144 -3.18 7.63 -3.40
N LYS A 145 -3.56 8.38 -2.37
CA LYS A 145 -4.72 9.29 -2.43
C LYS A 145 -4.22 10.66 -2.88
N GLU A 146 -4.52 11.02 -4.12
CA GLU A 146 -4.16 12.31 -4.70
C GLU A 146 -5.27 13.33 -4.42
N ARG A 147 -4.88 14.58 -4.15
CA ARG A 147 -5.80 15.69 -3.88
C ARG A 147 -5.42 16.92 -4.71
N ALA A 148 -6.40 17.46 -5.40
CA ALA A 148 -6.39 18.77 -6.04
C ALA A 148 -7.52 19.62 -5.44
N PRO A 149 -7.54 20.97 -5.61
CA PRO A 149 -8.49 21.86 -4.95
C PRO A 149 -9.97 21.45 -5.02
N TYR A 150 -10.37 20.74 -6.08
CA TYR A 150 -11.75 20.29 -6.30
C TYR A 150 -11.88 18.80 -6.66
N ASN A 151 -10.82 18.01 -6.50
CA ASN A 151 -10.87 16.60 -6.91
C ASN A 151 -9.95 15.72 -6.07
N GLU A 152 -10.46 14.58 -5.63
CA GLU A 152 -9.70 13.54 -4.97
C GLU A 152 -9.83 12.26 -5.76
N TRP A 153 -8.71 11.58 -5.98
CA TRP A 153 -8.72 10.28 -6.63
C TRP A 153 -7.64 9.38 -6.08
N TYR A 154 -7.87 8.08 -6.23
CA TYR A 154 -6.80 7.10 -6.01
C TYR A 154 -6.00 6.95 -7.28
N GLN A 155 -4.69 6.87 -7.12
CA GLN A 155 -3.74 6.65 -8.20
C GLN A 155 -2.91 5.42 -7.88
N THR A 156 -2.82 4.52 -8.86
CA THR A 156 -1.92 3.38 -8.79
C THR A 156 -0.72 3.61 -9.67
N ILE A 157 0.48 3.34 -9.12
CA ILE A 157 1.71 3.17 -9.89
C ILE A 157 2.13 1.72 -9.81
N THR A 158 2.55 1.17 -10.94
CA THR A 158 3.07 -0.19 -11.07
C THR A 158 4.57 -0.15 -11.27
N TYR A 159 5.27 -1.12 -10.71
CA TYR A 159 6.72 -1.22 -10.78
C TYR A 159 7.16 -2.64 -11.13
N ASN A 160 8.27 -2.72 -11.85
CA ASN A 160 8.98 -3.95 -12.15
C ASN A 160 10.31 -3.99 -11.37
N PHE A 161 10.71 -5.18 -10.95
CA PHE A 161 12.00 -5.40 -10.31
C PHE A 161 13.07 -5.67 -11.38
N ARG A 162 14.24 -5.04 -11.24
CA ARG A 162 15.39 -5.26 -12.12
C ARG A 162 16.69 -5.10 -11.33
N ASN A 163 17.40 -6.21 -11.11
CA ASN A 163 18.55 -6.28 -10.21
C ASN A 163 18.15 -5.71 -8.82
N ASP A 164 18.98 -4.83 -8.26
CA ASP A 164 18.72 -4.14 -6.99
C ASP A 164 17.88 -2.85 -7.15
N SER A 165 17.09 -2.75 -8.21
CA SER A 165 16.26 -1.58 -8.51
C SER A 165 14.79 -1.90 -8.72
N ILE A 166 13.94 -0.97 -8.31
CA ILE A 166 12.49 -0.97 -8.55
C ILE A 166 12.20 0.14 -9.55
N ILE A 167 11.70 -0.22 -10.73
CA ILE A 167 11.51 0.71 -11.85
C ILE A 167 10.02 0.88 -12.09
N ALA A 168 9.55 2.12 -12.07
CA ALA A 168 8.17 2.43 -12.39
C ALA A 168 7.86 2.13 -13.86
N ASP A 169 6.67 1.57 -14.09
CA ASP A 169 6.18 1.12 -15.40
C ASP A 169 5.03 2.03 -15.82
N LYS A 170 3.88 1.90 -15.15
CA LYS A 170 2.63 2.58 -15.51
C LYS A 170 1.98 3.24 -14.32
N MET A 171 1.30 4.35 -14.57
CA MET A 171 0.39 5.01 -13.65
C MET A 171 -1.02 5.13 -14.22
N TYR A 172 -2.04 5.02 -13.37
CA TYR A 172 -3.44 5.22 -13.75
C TYR A 172 -4.31 5.59 -12.54
N LYS A 173 -5.45 6.26 -12.81
CA LYS A 173 -6.48 6.45 -11.78
C LYS A 173 -7.16 5.13 -11.46
N SER A 174 -7.23 4.79 -10.19
CA SER A 174 -7.74 3.52 -9.67
C SER A 174 -8.89 3.73 -8.67
N ASP A 175 -9.49 2.63 -8.26
CA ASP A 175 -10.23 2.55 -7.00
C ASP A 175 -9.27 2.26 -5.82
N LEU A 176 -9.84 2.07 -4.64
CA LEU A 176 -9.11 1.72 -3.41
C LEU A 176 -8.55 0.28 -3.39
N TYR A 177 -8.76 -0.51 -4.44
CA TYR A 177 -8.30 -1.90 -4.58
C TYR A 177 -7.30 -2.05 -5.74
N TYR A 178 -6.60 -0.96 -6.08
CA TYR A 178 -5.61 -0.91 -7.17
C TYR A 178 -6.18 -1.18 -8.57
N LYS A 179 -7.51 -1.29 -8.70
CA LYS A 179 -8.16 -1.59 -9.98
C LYS A 179 -8.33 -0.31 -10.77
N LYS A 180 -7.85 -0.32 -12.01
CA LYS A 180 -7.99 0.79 -12.94
C LYS A 180 -9.47 1.14 -13.13
N LYS A 181 -9.82 2.43 -13.01
CA LYS A 181 -11.17 2.91 -13.35
C LYS A 181 -11.39 2.77 -14.86
N TRP A 182 -12.59 2.38 -15.27
CA TRP A 182 -12.86 1.95 -16.65
C TRP A 182 -12.49 3.00 -17.73
N LEU A 183 -12.72 4.29 -17.46
CA LEU A 183 -12.34 5.41 -18.34
C LEU A 183 -10.96 6.02 -18.05
N ALA A 184 -10.21 5.50 -17.08
CA ALA A 184 -8.92 6.08 -16.77
C ALA A 184 -7.94 5.83 -17.90
N THR A 185 -7.19 6.86 -18.30
CA THR A 185 -6.02 6.67 -19.15
C THR A 185 -4.90 6.01 -18.36
N THR A 186 -4.14 5.13 -19.02
CA THR A 186 -2.87 4.63 -18.49
C THR A 186 -1.75 5.47 -19.08
N ARG A 187 -0.83 5.93 -18.24
CA ARG A 187 0.35 6.70 -18.64
C ARG A 187 1.60 5.98 -18.18
N GLU A 188 2.71 6.22 -18.86
CA GLU A 188 4.02 5.72 -18.42
C GLU A 188 4.51 6.52 -17.22
N ALA A 189 5.09 5.83 -16.24
CA ALA A 189 5.54 6.41 -14.98
C ALA A 189 7.06 6.65 -14.99
N TYR A 190 7.56 7.33 -16.02
CA TYR A 190 8.99 7.54 -16.22
C TYR A 190 9.67 8.30 -15.07
N GLY A 191 10.98 8.08 -14.94
CA GLY A 191 11.85 8.84 -14.03
C GLY A 191 11.93 8.32 -12.61
N ILE A 192 11.12 7.32 -12.22
CA ILE A 192 11.23 6.66 -10.92
C ILE A 192 12.00 5.35 -11.06
N LYS A 193 13.27 5.39 -10.64
CA LYS A 193 14.10 4.20 -10.43
C LYS A 193 14.60 4.22 -8.99
N MET A 194 14.00 3.41 -8.14
CA MET A 194 14.38 3.28 -6.74
C MET A 194 15.53 2.29 -6.63
N VAL A 195 16.63 2.71 -6.01
CA VAL A 195 17.84 1.91 -5.80
C VAL A 195 17.96 1.61 -4.33
N HIS A 196 18.22 0.35 -4.00
CA HIS A 196 18.40 -0.09 -2.62
C HIS A 196 19.63 0.55 -1.95
N LYS A 197 19.50 0.99 -0.70
CA LYS A 197 20.56 1.63 0.10
C LYS A 197 20.71 0.94 1.46
N PRO A 198 21.31 -0.27 1.50
CA PRO A 198 21.46 -1.06 2.73
C PRO A 198 22.37 -0.41 3.78
N GLU A 199 23.18 0.57 3.39
CA GLU A 199 24.09 1.29 4.27
C GLU A 199 23.37 2.25 5.24
N LEU A 200 22.11 2.59 4.97
CA LEU A 200 21.32 3.49 5.81
C LEU A 200 20.79 2.79 7.05
N ARG A 201 20.89 3.46 8.20
CA ARG A 201 20.37 2.97 9.48
C ARG A 201 18.95 3.43 9.68
N ILE A 202 18.11 2.52 10.15
CA ILE A 202 16.67 2.69 10.25
C ILE A 202 16.24 2.45 11.69
N LYS A 203 15.46 3.37 12.24
CA LYS A 203 14.78 3.18 13.53
C LYS A 203 13.30 3.43 13.36
N LYS A 204 12.47 2.41 13.60
CA LYS A 204 11.02 2.59 13.71
C LYS A 204 10.70 3.40 14.96
N ARG A 205 9.82 4.38 14.83
CA ARG A 205 9.16 5.08 15.92
C ARG A 205 7.67 4.86 15.81
N THR A 206 7.00 4.81 16.95
CA THR A 206 5.56 4.74 17.04
C THR A 206 5.13 5.85 17.98
N GLU A 207 4.37 6.79 17.46
CA GLU A 207 3.84 7.91 18.21
C GLU A 207 2.37 7.66 18.49
N LYS A 208 1.95 7.79 19.74
CA LYS A 208 0.55 7.80 20.12
C LYS A 208 0.01 9.21 19.90
N LEU A 209 -0.95 9.34 18.99
CA LEU A 209 -1.69 10.60 18.82
C LEU A 209 -2.74 10.76 19.94
N ASP A 210 -3.35 9.66 20.37
CA ASP A 210 -4.21 9.53 21.55
C ASP A 210 -4.22 8.07 22.04
N ASP A 211 -5.09 7.73 22.99
CA ASP A 211 -5.22 6.36 23.52
C ASP A 211 -5.70 5.31 22.49
N ARG A 212 -6.08 5.74 21.28
CA ARG A 212 -6.68 4.90 20.23
C ARG A 212 -5.88 4.85 18.93
N TYR A 213 -5.06 5.86 18.65
CA TYR A 213 -4.35 5.99 17.39
C TYR A 213 -2.83 6.02 17.58
N GLU A 214 -2.18 5.02 16.99
CA GLU A 214 -0.73 4.95 16.87
C GLU A 214 -0.32 5.24 15.42
N VAL A 215 0.69 6.10 15.25
CA VAL A 215 1.30 6.39 13.96
C VAL A 215 2.73 5.87 13.98
N ASN A 216 3.03 4.96 13.07
CA ASN A 216 4.39 4.53 12.82
C ASN A 216 5.09 5.58 11.94
N THR A 217 6.34 5.89 12.25
CA THR A 217 7.27 6.61 11.39
C THR A 217 8.62 5.90 11.39
N PHE A 218 9.47 6.21 10.42
CA PHE A 218 10.81 5.62 10.33
C PHE A 218 11.86 6.71 10.28
N VAL A 219 12.83 6.66 11.18
CA VAL A 219 13.91 7.62 11.28
C VAL A 219 15.16 7.05 10.63
N ILE A 220 15.69 7.78 9.65
CA ILE A 220 16.84 7.39 8.83
C ILE A 220 18.07 8.21 9.21
N THR A 221 19.20 7.52 9.36
CA THR A 221 20.51 8.12 9.62
C THR A 221 21.60 7.40 8.83
N GLY A 222 22.76 8.04 8.68
CA GLY A 222 23.91 7.45 8.00
C GLY A 222 24.30 8.22 6.75
N GLU A 223 24.97 7.53 5.83
CA GLU A 223 25.50 8.11 4.61
C GLU A 223 25.20 7.17 3.45
N PHE A 224 24.99 7.72 2.26
CA PHE A 224 24.69 6.92 1.08
C PHE A 224 25.16 7.59 -0.20
N LYS A 225 25.38 6.80 -1.25
CA LYS A 225 25.76 7.34 -2.57
C LYS A 225 24.54 7.61 -3.43
N LEU A 226 24.56 8.69 -4.21
CA LEU A 226 23.51 9.01 -5.20
C LEU A 226 23.48 8.03 -6.39
N LYS A 227 24.58 7.31 -6.64
CA LYS A 227 24.71 6.28 -7.69
C LYS A 227 24.44 4.88 -7.12
#